data_AF-A0A7W7CH97-F1
#
_entry.id   AF-A0A7W7CH97-F1
#
_cell.length_a   1.000
_cell.length_b   1.000
_cell.length_c   1.000
_cell.angle_alpha   90.00
_cell.angle_beta   90.00
_cell.angle_gamma   90.00
#
_symmetry.space_group_name_H-M   'P 1'
#
loop_
_entity.id
_entity.type
_entity.pdbx_description
1 polymer ?
#
loop_
_entity_poly.entity_id
_entity_poly.type
_entity_poly.pdbx_seq_one_letter_code
_entity_poly.pdbx_strand_id
1 'polypeptide(L)'
;MEEREVPGQRASDGVTAARSAFVERLRYLLEHHPGGPHTPAEVAAGTGLSQSGIYALLSPRANPTVETMATLASFFGVPLGYFVDEQIAERTRAELGLLSRLKDAGAQKVALRSTAPMESASLPELLDLIGAAVEQARRLKETDGPRRPDESPTE
;
A
#
# COMPACT_ATOMS: atom_id res chain seq x y z
N MET A 1 -3.48 36.42 40.47
CA MET A 1 -3.48 34.96 40.61
C MET A 1 -2.87 34.43 39.32
N GLU A 2 -1.55 34.27 39.29
CA GLU A 2 -0.85 33.78 38.10
C GLU A 2 -0.79 32.26 38.18
N GLU A 3 -1.47 31.62 37.25
CA GLU A 3 -1.47 30.18 37.05
C GLU A 3 -0.05 29.73 36.72
N ARG A 4 0.62 29.08 37.68
CA ARG A 4 1.87 28.39 37.44
C ARG A 4 1.58 27.15 36.57
N GLU A 5 1.71 27.29 35.26
CA GLU A 5 1.83 26.14 34.35
C GLU A 5 2.99 25.25 34.81
N VAL A 6 2.69 23.96 35.00
CA VAL A 6 3.65 22.96 35.50
C VAL A 6 4.54 22.51 34.33
N PRO A 7 5.88 22.66 34.40
CA PRO A 7 6.79 22.38 33.27
C PRO A 7 6.73 20.95 32.69
N GLY A 8 6.22 19.98 33.46
CA GLY A 8 6.11 18.57 33.06
C GLY A 8 4.91 18.24 32.16
N GLN A 9 3.85 19.06 32.15
CA GLN A 9 2.60 18.73 31.46
C GLN A 9 2.74 18.82 29.93
N ARG A 10 3.41 19.85 29.41
CA ARG A 10 3.59 20.03 27.96
C ARG A 10 4.39 18.89 27.31
N ALA A 11 5.34 18.32 28.03
CA ALA A 11 6.15 17.21 27.52
C ALA A 11 5.33 15.90 27.42
N SER A 12 4.51 15.59 28.43
CA SER A 12 3.64 14.40 28.41
C SER A 12 2.55 14.48 27.33
N ASP A 13 2.02 15.68 27.09
CA ASP A 13 0.99 15.90 26.07
C ASP A 13 1.53 15.63 24.67
N GLY A 14 2.76 16.10 24.37
CA GLY A 14 3.41 15.88 23.08
C GLY A 14 3.66 14.40 22.77
N VAL A 15 4.13 13.61 23.75
CA VAL A 15 4.36 12.17 23.56
C VAL A 15 3.05 11.42 23.35
N THR A 16 1.98 11.82 24.04
CA THR A 16 0.65 11.22 23.88
C THR A 16 0.09 11.52 22.49
N ALA A 17 0.22 12.77 22.02
CA ALA A 17 -0.19 13.16 20.67
C ALA A 17 0.57 12.38 19.58
N ALA A 18 1.88 12.20 19.73
CA ALA A 18 2.69 11.42 18.78
C ALA A 18 2.26 9.95 18.70
N ARG A 19 1.93 9.32 19.85
CA ARG A 19 1.41 7.94 19.88
C ARG A 19 0.05 7.84 19.19
N SER A 20 -0.86 8.76 19.46
CA SER A 20 -2.17 8.79 18.79
C SER A 20 -2.01 8.95 17.28
N ALA A 21 -1.14 9.86 16.83
CA ALA A 21 -0.86 10.06 15.41
C ALA A 21 -0.29 8.80 14.76
N PHE A 22 0.64 8.09 15.42
CA PHE A 22 1.13 6.79 14.94
C PHE A 22 0.01 5.77 14.76
N VAL A 23 -0.85 5.61 15.77
CA VAL A 23 -1.96 4.65 15.74
C VAL A 23 -2.95 4.99 14.63
N GLU A 24 -3.29 6.27 14.46
CA GLU A 24 -4.16 6.75 13.39
C GLU A 24 -3.56 6.48 12.01
N ARG A 25 -2.26 6.76 11.82
CA ARG A 25 -1.53 6.49 10.59
C ARG A 25 -1.50 5.00 10.25
N LEU A 26 -1.29 4.13 11.24
CA LEU A 26 -1.31 2.68 11.04
C LEU A 26 -2.70 2.18 10.67
N ARG A 27 -3.75 2.65 11.37
CA ARG A 27 -5.15 2.31 11.04
C ARG A 27 -5.53 2.74 9.63
N TYR A 28 -5.10 3.93 9.23
CA TYR A 28 -5.32 4.42 7.88
C TYR A 28 -4.74 3.47 6.82
N LEU A 29 -3.50 2.99 7.02
CA LEU A 29 -2.87 2.04 6.10
C LEU A 29 -3.58 0.68 6.08
N LEU A 30 -4.10 0.21 7.22
CA LEU A 30 -4.89 -1.03 7.24
C LEU A 30 -6.16 -0.91 6.40
N GLU A 31 -6.79 0.26 6.35
CA GLU A 31 -8.10 0.42 5.68
C GLU A 31 -7.98 0.89 4.22
N HIS A 32 -7.04 1.78 3.92
CA HIS A 32 -7.00 2.54 2.67
C HIS A 32 -5.85 2.14 1.73
N HIS A 33 -5.16 1.03 2.00
CA HIS A 33 -4.05 0.59 1.16
C HIS A 33 -4.54 0.27 -0.27
N PRO A 34 -3.78 0.62 -1.33
CA PRO A 34 -4.18 0.38 -2.72
C PRO A 34 -4.41 -1.09 -3.06
N GLY A 35 -3.76 -2.02 -2.34
CA GLY A 35 -4.01 -3.46 -2.44
C GLY A 35 -5.33 -3.95 -1.84
N GLY A 36 -6.12 -3.07 -1.20
CA GLY A 36 -7.28 -3.43 -0.40
C GLY A 36 -6.99 -3.36 1.10
N PRO A 37 -8.03 -3.48 1.95
CA PRO A 37 -7.88 -3.46 3.38
C PRO A 37 -7.07 -4.67 3.86
N HIS A 38 -6.15 -4.44 4.80
CA HIS A 38 -5.33 -5.47 5.45
C HIS A 38 -5.83 -5.72 6.86
N THR A 39 -5.92 -6.99 7.23
CA THR A 39 -6.20 -7.41 8.60
C THR A 39 -4.91 -7.45 9.43
N PRO A 40 -4.99 -7.29 10.76
CA PRO A 40 -3.84 -7.47 11.65
C PRO A 40 -3.13 -8.82 11.49
N ALA A 41 -3.89 -9.86 11.11
CA ALA A 41 -3.37 -11.20 10.86
C ALA A 41 -2.49 -11.26 9.61
N GLU A 42 -2.90 -10.61 8.51
CA GLU A 42 -2.13 -10.53 7.27
C GLU A 42 -0.85 -9.72 7.47
N VAL A 43 -0.94 -8.60 8.22
CA VAL A 43 0.24 -7.80 8.56
C VAL A 43 1.23 -8.61 9.40
N ALA A 44 0.75 -9.33 10.41
CA ALA A 44 1.61 -10.21 11.21
C ALA A 44 2.33 -11.25 10.35
N ALA A 45 1.60 -11.91 9.45
CA ALA A 45 2.16 -12.90 8.53
C ALA A 45 3.20 -12.30 7.57
N GLY A 46 2.95 -11.11 7.03
CA GLY A 46 3.83 -10.44 6.08
C GLY A 46 5.04 -9.72 6.69
N THR A 47 4.98 -9.39 7.99
CA THR A 47 6.07 -8.70 8.71
C THR A 47 6.91 -9.65 9.57
N GLY A 48 6.42 -10.86 9.85
CA GLY A 48 7.02 -11.77 10.82
C GLY A 48 6.80 -11.35 12.29
N LEU A 49 6.00 -10.30 12.54
CA LEU A 49 5.61 -9.89 13.88
C LEU A 49 4.48 -10.77 14.41
N SER A 50 4.35 -10.87 15.73
CA SER A 50 3.23 -11.59 16.34
C SER A 50 1.91 -10.83 16.13
N GLN A 51 0.80 -11.56 15.97
CA GLN A 51 -0.53 -10.94 15.88
C GLN A 51 -0.85 -10.08 17.12
N SER A 52 -0.51 -10.58 18.31
CA SER A 52 -0.65 -9.82 19.56
C SER A 52 0.21 -8.55 19.57
N GLY A 53 1.40 -8.59 18.95
CA GLY A 53 2.24 -7.42 18.72
C GLY A 53 1.55 -6.38 17.84
N ILE A 54 0.94 -6.79 16.71
CA ILE A 54 0.19 -5.88 15.84
C ILE A 54 -0.99 -5.24 16.59
N TYR A 55 -1.76 -6.02 17.36
CA TYR A 55 -2.85 -5.47 18.17
C TYR A 55 -2.35 -4.48 19.24
N ALA A 56 -1.18 -4.71 19.83
CA ALA A 56 -0.57 -3.77 20.77
C ALA A 56 -0.20 -2.43 20.10
N LEU A 57 0.21 -2.46 18.83
CA LEU A 57 0.52 -1.27 18.04
C LEU A 57 -0.72 -0.46 17.64
N LEU A 58 -1.91 -1.06 17.71
CA LEU A 58 -3.19 -0.38 17.46
C LEU A 58 -3.82 0.21 18.74
N SER A 59 -3.19 -0.01 19.89
CA SER A 59 -3.62 0.50 21.18
C SER A 59 -3.17 1.95 21.39
N PRO A 60 -3.92 2.79 22.12
CA PRO A 60 -3.48 4.15 22.48
C PRO A 60 -2.16 4.21 23.26
N ARG A 61 -1.75 3.08 23.87
CA ARG A 61 -0.46 2.94 24.58
C ARG A 61 0.65 2.37 23.69
N ALA A 62 0.48 2.36 22.37
CA ALA A 62 1.47 1.87 21.44
C ALA A 62 2.81 2.58 21.66
N ASN A 63 3.89 1.79 21.74
CA ASN A 63 5.26 2.28 21.83
C ASN A 63 6.12 1.51 20.83
N PRO A 64 5.96 1.78 19.52
CA PRO A 64 6.70 1.07 18.49
C PRO A 64 8.20 1.37 18.56
N THR A 65 9.02 0.34 18.37
CA THR A 65 10.45 0.54 18.12
C THR A 65 10.66 1.06 16.70
N VAL A 66 11.80 1.74 16.47
CA VAL A 66 12.15 2.23 15.11
C VAL A 66 12.21 1.07 14.12
N GLU A 67 12.74 -0.07 14.54
CA GLU A 67 12.78 -1.31 13.74
C GLU A 67 11.36 -1.79 13.37
N THR A 68 10.45 -1.84 14.34
CA THR A 68 9.03 -2.20 14.09
C THR A 68 8.39 -1.25 13.08
N MET A 69 8.63 0.06 13.22
CA MET A 69 8.11 1.05 12.27
C MET A 69 8.69 0.86 10.87
N ALA A 70 9.98 0.53 10.75
CA ALA A 70 10.63 0.27 9.47
C ALA A 70 10.08 -0.99 8.79
N THR A 71 9.86 -2.06 9.55
CA THR A 71 9.24 -3.29 9.03
C THR A 71 7.83 -3.04 8.53
N LEU A 72 7.01 -2.30 9.30
CA LEU A 72 5.67 -1.90 8.87
C LEU A 72 5.71 -1.02 7.62
N ALA A 73 6.60 -0.02 7.59
CA ALA A 73 6.76 0.87 6.45
C ALA A 73 7.11 0.09 5.18
N SER A 74 8.05 -0.86 5.28
CA SER A 74 8.41 -1.75 4.17
C SER A 74 7.25 -2.63 3.72
N PHE A 75 6.45 -3.18 4.65
CA PHE A 75 5.29 -4.01 4.31
C PHE A 75 4.22 -3.22 3.52
N PHE A 76 3.93 -1.99 3.95
CA PHE A 76 2.95 -1.13 3.28
C PHE A 76 3.50 -0.35 2.09
N GLY A 77 4.80 -0.47 1.80
CA GLY A 77 5.45 0.27 0.72
C GLY A 77 5.48 1.79 0.93
N VAL A 78 5.50 2.25 2.19
CA VAL A 78 5.55 3.68 2.54
C VAL A 78 6.92 4.05 3.10
N PRO A 79 7.36 5.31 3.01
CA PRO A 79 8.59 5.75 3.68
C PRO A 79 8.45 5.67 5.20
N LEU A 80 9.51 5.33 5.94
CA LEU A 80 9.51 5.31 7.41
C LEU A 80 9.05 6.66 8.01
N GLY A 81 9.41 7.76 7.35
CA GLY A 81 8.99 9.11 7.72
C GLY A 81 7.48 9.30 7.81
N TYR A 82 6.68 8.46 7.13
CA TYR A 82 5.22 8.44 7.23
C TYR A 82 4.73 8.36 8.68
N PHE A 83 5.39 7.55 9.51
CA PHE A 83 4.96 7.35 10.89
C PHE A 83 5.39 8.45 11.85
N VAL A 84 6.30 9.33 11.44
CA VAL A 84 6.93 10.34 12.31
C VAL A 84 6.55 11.75 11.90
N ASP A 85 6.70 12.08 10.62
CA ASP A 85 6.55 13.42 10.07
C ASP A 85 5.17 13.60 9.41
N GLU A 86 4.43 14.62 9.86
CA GLU A 86 3.09 14.91 9.33
C GLU A 86 3.12 15.32 7.85
N GLN A 87 4.13 16.06 7.40
CA GLN A 87 4.23 16.48 6.00
C GLN A 87 4.48 15.29 5.07
N ILE A 88 5.30 14.33 5.52
CA ILE A 88 5.52 13.08 4.80
C ILE A 88 4.23 12.25 4.81
N ALA A 89 3.54 12.18 5.95
CA ALA A 89 2.28 11.47 6.08
C ALA A 89 1.23 11.96 5.08
N GLU A 90 0.99 13.27 5.04
CA GLU A 90 0.02 13.89 4.14
C GLU A 90 0.35 13.65 2.66
N ARG A 91 1.61 13.83 2.29
CA ARG A 91 2.06 13.57 0.92
C ARG A 91 1.84 12.12 0.52
N THR A 92 2.25 11.17 1.36
CA THR A 92 2.06 9.74 1.10
C THR A 92 0.58 9.38 1.03
N ARG A 93 -0.29 9.92 1.89
CA ARG A 93 -1.75 9.69 1.80
C ARG A 93 -2.32 10.18 0.47
N ALA A 94 -1.90 11.34 0.00
CA ALA A 94 -2.33 11.87 -1.30
C ALA A 94 -1.90 10.96 -2.46
N GLU A 95 -0.67 10.46 -2.43
CA GLU A 95 -0.13 9.51 -3.43
C GLU A 95 -0.88 8.17 -3.39
N LEU A 96 -1.12 7.60 -2.20
CA LEU A 96 -1.91 6.37 -2.04
C LEU A 96 -3.35 6.54 -2.54
N GLY A 97 -3.98 7.68 -2.23
CA GLY A 97 -5.34 7.99 -2.69
C GLY A 97 -5.44 8.10 -4.21
N LEU A 98 -4.42 8.66 -4.87
CA LEU A 98 -4.34 8.69 -6.34
C LEU A 98 -4.24 7.27 -6.91
N LEU A 99 -3.36 6.43 -6.36
CA LEU A 99 -3.18 5.05 -6.79
C LEU A 99 -4.47 4.23 -6.65
N SER A 100 -5.19 4.37 -5.54
CA SER A 100 -6.48 3.69 -5.33
C SER A 100 -7.50 4.10 -6.40
N ARG A 101 -7.63 5.39 -6.70
CA ARG A 101 -8.55 5.88 -7.75
C ARG A 101 -8.19 5.35 -9.14
N LEU A 102 -6.91 5.30 -9.47
CA LEU A 102 -6.44 4.75 -10.75
C LEU A 102 -6.74 3.25 -10.86
N LYS A 103 -6.52 2.50 -9.78
CA LYS A 103 -6.87 1.08 -9.71
C LYS A 103 -8.37 0.86 -9.91
N ASP A 104 -9.21 1.62 -9.22
CA ASP A 104 -10.68 1.47 -9.29
C ASP A 104 -11.20 1.78 -10.71
N ALA A 105 -10.69 2.84 -11.34
CA ALA A 105 -11.00 3.16 -12.73
C ALA A 105 -10.55 2.07 -13.70
N GLY A 106 -9.39 1.44 -13.45
CA GLY A 106 -8.91 0.28 -14.20
C GLY A 106 -9.82 -0.94 -14.04
N ALA A 107 -10.18 -1.27 -12.80
CA ALA A 107 -11.07 -2.39 -12.47
C ALA A 107 -12.46 -2.23 -13.12
N GLN A 108 -13.02 -1.02 -13.09
CA GLN A 108 -14.28 -0.70 -13.75
C GLN A 108 -14.20 -0.91 -15.27
N LYS A 109 -13.11 -0.50 -15.93
CA LYS A 109 -12.90 -0.75 -17.37
C LYS A 109 -12.81 -2.23 -17.71
N VAL A 110 -12.20 -3.05 -16.85
CA VAL A 110 -12.15 -4.50 -17.04
C VAL A 110 -13.55 -5.10 -16.88
N ALA A 111 -14.26 -4.75 -15.80
CA ALA A 111 -15.62 -5.24 -15.56
C ALA A 111 -16.59 -4.91 -16.71
N LEU A 112 -16.51 -3.69 -17.27
CA LEU A 112 -17.30 -3.27 -18.45
C LEU A 112 -16.95 -4.05 -19.73
N ARG A 113 -15.75 -4.61 -19.85
CA ARG A 113 -15.41 -5.56 -20.92
C ARG A 113 -15.93 -6.97 -20.61
N SER A 114 -16.03 -7.31 -19.33
CA SER A 114 -16.48 -8.61 -18.83
C SER A 114 -18.01 -8.75 -18.72
N THR A 115 -18.81 -7.75 -19.13
CA THR A 115 -20.28 -7.88 -19.22
C THR A 115 -20.77 -8.70 -20.43
N ALA A 116 -19.88 -9.38 -21.15
CA ALA A 116 -20.28 -10.57 -21.91
C ALA A 116 -20.41 -11.72 -20.88
N PRO A 117 -21.60 -12.35 -20.75
CA PRO A 117 -21.91 -13.21 -19.60
C PRO A 117 -20.96 -14.41 -19.53
N MET A 118 -20.11 -14.43 -18.50
CA MET A 118 -19.32 -15.59 -18.07
C MET A 118 -20.11 -16.35 -17.00
N GLU A 119 -21.29 -16.87 -17.34
CA GLU A 119 -22.16 -17.61 -16.40
C GLU A 119 -21.81 -19.11 -16.32
N SER A 120 -20.64 -19.53 -16.79
CA SER A 120 -20.23 -20.94 -16.75
C SER A 120 -18.71 -21.16 -16.92
N ALA A 121 -17.87 -20.19 -16.57
CA ALA A 121 -16.42 -20.42 -16.58
C ALA A 121 -15.98 -21.04 -15.26
N SER A 122 -15.60 -22.32 -15.29
CA SER A 122 -14.96 -23.01 -14.18
C SER A 122 -13.60 -22.35 -13.88
N LEU A 123 -13.14 -22.36 -12.62
CA LEU A 123 -11.80 -21.89 -12.23
C LEU A 123 -10.65 -22.25 -13.20
N PRO A 124 -10.57 -23.47 -13.77
CA PRO A 124 -9.57 -23.79 -14.78
C PRO A 124 -9.68 -22.95 -16.08
N GLU A 125 -10.89 -22.68 -16.56
CA GLU A 125 -11.11 -21.89 -17.79
C GLU A 125 -10.71 -20.42 -17.59
N LEU A 126 -10.92 -19.89 -16.37
CA LEU A 126 -10.46 -18.55 -16.02
C LEU A 126 -8.92 -18.47 -15.95
N LEU A 127 -8.26 -19.50 -15.43
CA LEU A 127 -6.79 -19.58 -15.40
C LEU A 127 -6.20 -19.67 -16.80
N ASP A 128 -6.81 -20.43 -17.70
CA ASP A 128 -6.40 -20.49 -19.11
C ASP A 128 -6.57 -19.15 -19.83
N LEU A 129 -7.69 -18.44 -19.57
CA LEU A 129 -7.93 -17.12 -20.14
C LEU A 129 -6.89 -16.09 -19.67
N ILE A 130 -6.56 -16.09 -18.37
CA ILE A 130 -5.52 -15.24 -17.80
C ILE A 130 -4.15 -15.59 -18.40
N GLY A 131 -3.83 -16.88 -18.52
CA GLY A 131 -2.59 -17.34 -19.16
C GLY A 131 -2.47 -16.88 -20.61
N ALA A 132 -3.55 -16.98 -21.38
CA ALA A 132 -3.60 -16.52 -22.76
C ALA A 132 -3.41 -14.99 -22.87
N ALA A 133 -4.03 -14.21 -21.99
CA ALA A 133 -3.88 -12.75 -21.97
C ALA A 133 -2.43 -12.31 -21.63
N VAL A 134 -1.78 -13.00 -20.68
CA VAL A 134 -0.37 -12.76 -20.34
C VAL A 134 0.56 -13.07 -21.51
N GLU A 135 0.32 -14.17 -22.23
CA GLU A 135 1.12 -14.55 -23.39
C GLU A 135 0.91 -13.58 -24.58
N GLN A 136 -0.29 -13.05 -24.77
CA GLN A 136 -0.55 -11.98 -25.75
C GLN A 136 0.20 -10.70 -25.40
N ALA A 137 0.19 -10.29 -24.13
CA ALA A 137 0.95 -9.13 -23.66
C ALA A 137 2.47 -9.32 -23.83
N ARG A 138 2.97 -10.55 -23.65
CA ARG A 138 4.37 -10.90 -23.93
C ARG A 138 4.71 -10.77 -25.42
N ARG A 139 3.84 -11.26 -26.31
CA ARG A 139 4.02 -11.16 -27.77
C ARG A 139 3.99 -9.71 -28.27
N LEU A 140 3.09 -8.89 -27.74
CA LEU A 140 3.02 -7.46 -28.07
C LEU A 140 4.30 -6.71 -27.67
N LYS A 141 4.91 -7.07 -26.52
CA LYS A 141 6.22 -6.55 -26.12
C LYS A 141 7.36 -7.06 -27.00
N GLU A 142 7.23 -8.26 -27.55
CA GLU A 142 8.23 -8.86 -28.45
C GLU A 142 8.20 -8.23 -29.86
N THR A 143 7.07 -7.66 -30.28
CA THR A 143 6.93 -6.96 -31.58
C THR A 143 7.42 -5.49 -31.60
N ASP A 144 7.83 -4.93 -30.46
CA ASP A 144 8.39 -3.56 -30.34
C ASP A 144 9.91 -3.56 -30.05
N GLY A 145 10.59 -4.66 -30.35
CA GLY A 145 12.05 -4.67 -30.46
C GLY A 145 12.50 -3.78 -31.61
N PRO A 146 13.51 -2.89 -31.44
CA PRO A 146 13.81 -1.84 -32.40
C PRO A 146 14.19 -2.44 -33.76
N ARG A 147 13.36 -2.18 -34.77
CA ARG A 147 13.74 -2.30 -36.18
C ARG A 147 14.91 -1.34 -36.40
N ARG A 148 16.15 -1.88 -36.38
CA ARG A 148 17.28 -1.18 -36.99
C ARG A 148 16.91 -0.96 -38.46
N PRO A 149 16.82 0.29 -38.95
CA PRO A 149 16.76 0.50 -40.37
C PRO A 149 18.07 0.02 -40.97
N ASP A 150 17.94 -0.92 -41.90
CA ASP A 150 18.70 -1.05 -43.14
C ASP A 150 19.91 -0.11 -43.26
N GLU A 151 21.11 -0.65 -43.06
CA GLU A 151 22.26 -0.23 -43.86
C GLU A 151 22.56 -1.38 -44.81
N SER A 152 22.19 -1.16 -46.07
CA SER A 152 22.36 -2.08 -47.18
C SER A 152 23.85 -2.36 -47.45
N PRO A 153 24.19 -3.54 -48.01
CA PRO A 153 25.54 -3.91 -48.35
C PRO A 153 25.92 -3.31 -49.71
N THR A 154 27.00 -2.55 -49.83
CA THR A 154 27.63 -2.30 -51.14
C THR A 154 29.11 -1.97 -51.01
N GLU A 155 29.91 -2.86 -51.60
CA GLU A 155 31.30 -2.75 -52.13
C GLU A 155 32.46 -2.24 -51.26
#